data_AF-A0A3N9WGA9-F1
#
_entry.id   AF-A0A3N9WGA9-F1
#
_cell.length_a   1.000
_cell.length_b   1.000
_cell.length_c   1.000
_cell.angle_alpha   90.00
_cell.angle_beta   90.00
_cell.angle_gamma   90.00
#
_symmetry.space_group_name_H-M   'P 1'
#
loop_
_entity.id
_entity.type
_entity.pdbx_description
1 polymer ?
#
loop_
_entity_poly.entity_id
_entity_poly.type
_entity_poly.pdbx_seq_one_letter_code
_entity_poly.pdbx_strand_id
1 'polypeptide(L)'
;MQPGTTNLEYGEPFNKAFDHIRSGIDTAIAKFNEIVEQVQQWKWLLGPAALLWIKHSLDVTKTALNAVLDRVDQALEHQLPVLSLINVSFRWVNDVKTPVSELSSATTDPANENLPKWTGDAASAYNAKALKQKAAVDESVVKSEFISQWLFTIAKANVDYAVELAKIVTGMVSKLVQAAGEAGTVVDLPWAVSTLAESVGDVVSAGINALLTIGQRFVDALGNIRDIATQVGDHSKLPGGRWPEAVRG
;
A
#
# COMPACT_ATOMS: atom_id res chain seq x y z
N MET A 1 -21.45 4.79 8.11
CA MET A 1 -20.95 3.58 7.41
C MET A 1 -20.70 2.50 8.45
N GLN A 2 -21.13 1.26 8.24
CA GLN A 2 -20.92 0.19 9.22
C GLN A 2 -19.44 -0.23 9.24
N PRO A 3 -18.81 -0.36 10.43
CA PRO A 3 -17.38 -0.69 10.57
C PRO A 3 -16.96 -2.08 10.03
N GLY A 4 -17.90 -2.88 9.50
CA GLY A 4 -17.63 -4.20 8.92
C GLY A 4 -17.38 -4.24 7.41
N THR A 5 -17.80 -3.22 6.64
CA THR A 5 -17.76 -3.30 5.16
C THR A 5 -16.41 -2.94 4.55
N THR A 6 -15.62 -2.10 5.21
CA THR A 6 -14.31 -1.62 4.71
C THR A 6 -13.19 -2.67 4.81
N ASN A 7 -13.28 -3.62 5.76
CA ASN A 7 -12.39 -4.78 5.80
C ASN A 7 -12.59 -5.72 4.60
N LEU A 8 -13.80 -5.77 4.04
CA LEU A 8 -14.12 -6.60 2.88
C LEU A 8 -13.66 -5.96 1.56
N GLU A 9 -13.89 -4.65 1.39
CA GLU A 9 -13.64 -3.96 0.12
C GLU A 9 -12.15 -3.89 -0.28
N TYR A 10 -11.25 -3.73 0.70
CA TYR A 10 -9.80 -3.66 0.45
C TYR A 10 -9.02 -4.91 0.90
N GLY A 11 -9.55 -5.67 1.85
CA GLY A 11 -8.94 -6.93 2.29
C GLY A 11 -9.07 -8.04 1.25
N GLU A 12 -10.20 -8.12 0.54
CA GLU A 12 -10.42 -9.17 -0.46
C GLU A 12 -9.50 -9.03 -1.68
N PRO A 13 -9.36 -7.86 -2.34
CA PRO A 13 -8.42 -7.70 -3.46
C PRO A 13 -6.97 -7.95 -3.04
N PHE A 14 -6.59 -7.52 -1.84
CA PHE A 14 -5.25 -7.71 -1.29
C PHE A 14 -4.94 -9.20 -1.06
N ASN A 15 -5.83 -9.92 -0.37
CA ASN A 15 -5.68 -11.36 -0.15
C ASN A 15 -5.65 -12.14 -1.46
N LYS A 16 -6.54 -11.81 -2.41
CA LYS A 16 -6.54 -12.41 -3.75
C LYS A 16 -5.22 -12.18 -4.49
N ALA A 17 -4.66 -10.96 -4.41
CA ALA A 17 -3.37 -10.66 -5.03
C ALA A 17 -2.25 -11.55 -4.45
N PHE A 18 -2.22 -11.75 -3.14
CA PHE A 18 -1.25 -12.65 -2.49
C PHE A 18 -1.46 -14.13 -2.81
N ASP A 19 -2.70 -14.58 -2.92
CA ASP A 19 -3.00 -15.96 -3.35
C ASP A 19 -2.55 -16.18 -4.81
N HIS A 20 -2.79 -15.20 -5.69
CA HIS A 20 -2.29 -15.22 -7.06
C HIS A 20 -0.77 -15.20 -7.14
N ILE A 21 -0.10 -14.44 -6.27
CA ILE A 21 1.36 -14.42 -6.17
C ILE A 21 1.88 -15.82 -5.80
N ARG A 22 1.33 -16.45 -4.75
CA ARG A 22 1.76 -17.78 -4.30
C ARG A 22 1.56 -18.84 -5.38
N SER A 23 0.36 -18.92 -5.93
CA SER A 23 0.04 -19.87 -7.00
C SER A 23 0.88 -19.63 -8.26
N GLY A 24 1.13 -18.36 -8.59
CA GLY A 24 2.00 -17.99 -9.70
C GLY A 24 3.43 -18.47 -9.49
N ILE A 25 3.98 -18.28 -8.30
CA ILE A 25 5.32 -18.77 -7.93
C ILE A 25 5.44 -20.29 -8.08
N ASP A 26 4.49 -21.05 -7.54
CA ASP A 26 4.53 -22.51 -7.62
C ASP A 26 4.51 -22.97 -9.08
N THR A 27 3.70 -22.29 -9.89
CA THR A 27 3.62 -22.53 -11.34
C THR A 27 4.94 -22.17 -12.03
N ALA A 28 5.56 -21.05 -11.67
CA ALA A 28 6.84 -20.61 -12.22
C ALA A 28 7.95 -21.62 -11.93
N ILE A 29 8.06 -22.09 -10.68
CA ILE A 29 9.03 -23.12 -10.29
C ILE A 29 8.79 -24.42 -11.06
N ALA A 30 7.53 -24.87 -11.13
CA ALA A 30 7.18 -26.09 -11.85
C ALA A 30 7.57 -26.02 -13.33
N LYS A 31 7.24 -24.92 -14.01
CA LYS A 31 7.57 -24.71 -15.42
C LYS A 31 9.05 -24.52 -15.68
N PHE A 32 9.77 -23.86 -14.78
CA PHE A 32 11.23 -23.79 -14.86
C PHE A 32 11.86 -25.19 -14.78
N ASN A 33 11.43 -26.01 -13.80
CA ASN A 33 11.94 -27.37 -13.63
C ASN A 33 11.61 -28.26 -14.85
N GLU A 34 10.42 -28.13 -15.42
CA GLU A 34 10.02 -28.83 -16.66
C GLU A 34 10.99 -28.51 -17.82
N ILE A 35 11.37 -27.24 -17.99
CA ILE A 35 12.34 -26.85 -19.03
C ILE A 35 13.73 -27.43 -18.75
N VAL A 36 14.17 -27.42 -17.49
CA VAL A 36 15.46 -28.01 -17.09
C VAL A 36 15.48 -29.52 -17.39
N GLU A 37 14.39 -30.24 -17.09
CA GLU A 37 14.25 -31.66 -17.39
C GLU A 37 14.29 -31.94 -18.90
N GLN A 38 13.57 -31.15 -19.70
CA GLN A 38 13.59 -31.27 -21.16
C GLN A 38 14.99 -31.01 -21.72
N VAL A 39 15.69 -29.98 -21.24
CA VAL A 39 17.10 -29.72 -21.61
C VAL A 39 18.00 -30.93 -21.27
N GLN A 40 17.80 -31.55 -20.11
CA GLN A 40 18.57 -32.75 -19.72
C GLN A 40 18.28 -33.94 -20.62
N GLN A 41 17.02 -34.17 -20.99
CA GLN A 41 16.61 -35.25 -21.89
C GLN A 41 17.27 -35.13 -23.27
N TRP A 42 17.36 -33.91 -23.79
CA TRP A 42 17.92 -33.63 -25.11
C TRP A 42 19.42 -33.31 -25.11
N LYS A 43 20.07 -33.34 -23.93
CA LYS A 43 21.47 -32.97 -23.75
C LYS A 43 22.43 -33.65 -24.72
N TRP A 44 22.17 -34.91 -25.06
CA TRP A 44 23.03 -35.71 -25.94
C TRP A 44 22.98 -35.29 -27.41
N LEU A 45 21.91 -34.60 -27.83
CA LEU A 45 21.75 -34.04 -29.17
C LEU A 45 22.37 -32.64 -29.31
N LEU A 46 22.75 -32.02 -28.19
CA LEU A 46 23.24 -30.65 -28.16
C LEU A 46 24.78 -30.63 -28.15
N GLY A 47 25.36 -29.76 -28.99
CA GLY A 47 26.81 -29.55 -29.01
C GLY A 47 27.32 -28.88 -27.71
N PRO A 48 28.62 -29.01 -27.38
CA PRO A 48 29.18 -28.48 -26.13
C PRO A 48 28.97 -26.98 -25.94
N ALA A 49 29.06 -26.19 -27.02
CA ALA A 49 28.83 -24.75 -26.98
C ALA A 49 27.37 -24.39 -26.67
N ALA A 50 26.41 -25.11 -27.27
CA ALA A 50 24.98 -24.93 -27.01
C ALA A 50 24.66 -25.29 -25.54
N LEU A 51 25.21 -26.39 -25.02
CA LEU A 51 25.01 -26.79 -23.62
C LEU A 51 25.55 -25.77 -22.63
N LEU A 52 26.73 -25.17 -22.89
CA LEU A 52 27.28 -24.13 -22.04
C LEU A 52 26.40 -22.87 -22.02
N TRP A 53 25.92 -22.45 -23.19
CA TRP A 53 25.02 -21.30 -23.30
C TRP A 53 23.69 -21.57 -22.58
N ILE A 54 23.06 -22.73 -22.81
CA ILE A 54 21.80 -23.10 -22.15
C ILE A 54 21.96 -23.14 -20.64
N LYS A 55 23.05 -23.76 -20.14
CA LYS A 55 23.32 -23.80 -18.71
C LYS A 55 23.41 -22.39 -18.12
N HIS A 56 24.15 -21.50 -18.77
CA HIS A 56 24.29 -20.11 -18.30
C HIS A 56 22.93 -19.40 -18.22
N SER A 57 22.10 -19.52 -19.27
CA SER A 57 20.76 -18.93 -19.28
C SER A 57 19.86 -19.50 -18.20
N LEU A 58 19.86 -20.82 -17.98
CA LEU A 58 19.10 -21.45 -16.91
C LEU A 58 19.56 -21.01 -15.52
N ASP A 59 20.87 -20.87 -15.30
CA ASP A 59 21.42 -20.37 -14.03
C ASP A 59 21.01 -18.92 -13.75
N VAL A 60 21.00 -18.07 -14.80
CA VAL A 60 20.51 -16.69 -14.72
C VAL A 60 19.02 -16.65 -14.40
N THR A 61 18.19 -17.45 -15.08
CA THR A 61 16.75 -17.55 -14.82
C THR A 61 16.46 -18.06 -13.41
N LYS A 62 17.17 -19.08 -12.94
CA LYS A 62 17.04 -19.58 -11.57
C LYS A 62 17.37 -18.50 -10.54
N THR A 63 18.42 -17.74 -10.76
CA THR A 63 18.83 -16.65 -9.86
C THR A 63 17.75 -15.56 -9.80
N ALA A 64 17.20 -15.18 -10.95
CA ALA A 64 16.12 -14.20 -11.01
C ALA A 64 14.83 -14.72 -10.36
N LEU A 65 14.47 -15.99 -10.59
CA LEU A 65 13.33 -16.63 -9.96
C LEU A 65 13.47 -16.60 -8.44
N ASN A 66 14.62 -17.01 -7.91
CA ASN A 66 14.91 -16.94 -6.47
C ASN A 66 14.82 -15.51 -5.92
N ALA A 67 15.33 -14.52 -6.66
CA ALA A 67 15.22 -13.13 -6.24
C ALA A 67 13.76 -12.66 -6.17
N VAL A 68 12.88 -13.14 -7.06
CA VAL A 68 11.44 -12.86 -6.99
C VAL A 68 10.80 -13.57 -5.79
N LEU A 69 11.17 -14.83 -5.52
CA LEU A 69 10.71 -15.58 -4.35
C LEU A 69 11.01 -14.86 -3.04
N ASP A 70 12.26 -14.46 -2.84
CA ASP A 70 12.70 -13.77 -1.63
C ASP A 70 11.90 -12.48 -1.39
N ARG A 71 11.58 -11.74 -2.46
CA ARG A 71 10.78 -10.50 -2.38
C ARG A 71 9.32 -10.76 -2.05
N VAL A 72 8.78 -11.86 -2.57
CA VAL A 72 7.41 -12.25 -2.28
C VAL A 72 7.27 -12.71 -0.84
N ASP A 73 8.20 -13.52 -0.35
CA ASP A 73 8.20 -13.96 1.05
C ASP A 73 8.27 -12.76 1.99
N GLN A 74 9.16 -11.80 1.69
CA GLN A 74 9.24 -10.54 2.43
C GLN A 74 7.92 -9.74 2.40
N ALA A 75 7.25 -9.68 1.25
CA ALA A 75 5.96 -8.99 1.12
C ALA A 75 4.84 -9.69 1.91
N LEU A 76 4.82 -11.02 1.89
CA LEU A 76 3.86 -11.86 2.63
C LEU A 76 4.03 -11.73 4.15
N GLU A 77 5.26 -11.72 4.63
CA GLU A 77 5.56 -11.53 6.06
C GLU A 77 5.10 -10.17 6.60
N HIS A 78 4.93 -9.18 5.73
CA HIS A 78 4.58 -7.80 6.11
C HIS A 78 3.16 -7.40 5.69
N GLN A 79 2.27 -8.35 5.37
CA GLN A 79 0.91 -8.05 4.92
C GLN A 79 -0.02 -7.53 6.04
N LEU A 80 0.12 -8.03 7.28
CA LEU A 80 -0.78 -7.71 8.40
C LEU A 80 -0.74 -6.23 8.84
N PRO A 81 0.43 -5.58 8.94
CA PRO A 81 0.52 -4.15 9.24
C PRO A 81 -0.31 -3.27 8.28
N VAL A 82 -0.42 -3.65 7.00
CA VAL A 82 -1.10 -2.84 5.97
C VAL A 82 -2.60 -2.76 6.21
N LEU A 83 -3.25 -3.91 6.45
CA LEU A 83 -4.69 -3.97 6.72
C LEU A 83 -5.06 -3.21 8.00
N SER A 84 -4.15 -3.21 8.99
CA SER A 84 -4.35 -2.45 10.22
C SER A 84 -4.42 -0.94 9.98
N LEU A 85 -3.62 -0.40 9.05
CA LEU A 85 -3.60 1.03 8.73
C LEU A 85 -4.90 1.49 8.05
N ILE A 86 -5.46 0.66 7.16
CA ILE A 86 -6.78 0.91 6.53
C ILE A 86 -7.86 0.98 7.62
N ASN A 87 -7.86 0.03 8.54
CA ASN A 87 -8.87 0.02 9.60
C ASN A 87 -8.71 1.26 10.51
N VAL A 88 -7.49 1.59 10.91
CA VAL A 88 -7.22 2.76 11.75
C VAL A 88 -7.58 4.07 11.04
N SER A 89 -7.39 4.19 9.72
CA SER A 89 -7.83 5.39 8.97
C SER A 89 -9.34 5.57 9.07
N PHE A 90 -10.13 4.51 8.88
CA PHE A 90 -11.58 4.59 9.02
C PHE A 90 -12.03 4.85 10.46
N ARG A 91 -11.30 4.34 11.45
CA ARG A 91 -11.55 4.66 12.87
C ARG A 91 -11.32 6.13 13.18
N TRP A 92 -10.32 6.78 12.59
CA TRP A 92 -10.16 8.24 12.72
C TRP A 92 -11.37 9.02 12.20
N VAL A 93 -12.03 8.53 11.15
CA VAL A 93 -13.27 9.14 10.66
C VAL A 93 -14.43 8.87 11.61
N ASN A 94 -14.69 7.61 11.94
CA ASN A 94 -15.90 7.21 12.66
C ASN A 94 -15.82 7.50 14.17
N ASP A 95 -14.68 7.19 14.79
CA ASP A 95 -14.51 7.24 16.25
C ASP A 95 -14.04 8.62 16.73
N VAL A 96 -13.48 9.45 15.83
CA VAL A 96 -12.94 10.77 16.20
C VAL A 96 -13.61 11.90 15.43
N LYS A 97 -13.49 11.94 14.10
CA LYS A 97 -13.99 13.06 13.30
C LYS A 97 -15.49 13.26 13.47
N THR A 98 -16.29 12.19 13.33
CA THR A 98 -17.76 12.26 13.46
C THR A 98 -18.19 12.84 14.81
N PRO A 99 -17.84 12.24 15.97
CA PRO A 99 -18.28 12.78 17.26
C PRO A 99 -17.73 14.18 17.54
N VAL A 100 -16.49 14.49 17.13
CA VAL A 100 -15.94 15.85 17.30
C VAL A 100 -16.70 16.86 16.45
N SER A 101 -17.10 16.51 15.23
CA SER A 101 -17.85 17.42 14.35
C SER A 101 -19.22 17.79 14.91
N GLU A 102 -19.86 16.89 15.66
CA GLU A 102 -21.13 17.14 16.34
C GLU A 102 -21.00 18.19 17.46
N LEU A 103 -19.80 18.32 18.05
CA LEU A 103 -19.54 19.36 19.06
C LEU A 103 -19.50 20.77 18.46
N SER A 104 -19.33 20.90 17.14
CA SER A 104 -19.17 22.21 16.49
C SER A 104 -20.45 23.05 16.59
N SER A 105 -21.62 22.43 16.43
CA SER A 105 -22.91 23.10 16.66
C SER A 105 -23.15 23.30 18.16
N ALA A 106 -22.85 22.30 18.99
CA ALA A 106 -23.04 22.37 20.45
C ALA A 106 -22.25 23.50 21.13
N THR A 107 -21.15 23.97 20.54
CA THR A 107 -20.37 25.11 21.08
C THR A 107 -21.02 26.48 20.83
N THR A 108 -21.92 26.59 19.85
CA THR A 108 -22.58 27.87 19.52
C THR A 108 -24.08 27.85 19.70
N ASP A 109 -24.71 26.68 19.69
CA ASP A 109 -26.14 26.55 19.92
C ASP A 109 -26.42 26.66 21.42
N PRO A 110 -27.16 27.70 21.86
CA PRO A 110 -27.42 27.88 23.27
C PRO A 110 -28.34 26.78 23.79
N ALA A 111 -27.89 26.05 24.82
CA ALA A 111 -28.69 25.02 25.50
C ALA A 111 -29.96 25.57 26.17
N ASN A 112 -30.10 26.90 26.26
CA ASN A 112 -31.26 27.58 26.82
C ASN A 112 -31.71 28.69 25.86
N GLU A 113 -32.99 28.70 25.50
CA GLU A 113 -33.60 29.70 24.62
C GLU A 113 -33.52 31.14 25.16
N ASN A 114 -33.23 31.29 26.46
CA ASN A 114 -33.03 32.59 27.11
C ASN A 114 -31.56 33.05 27.11
N LEU A 115 -30.59 32.20 26.73
CA LEU A 115 -29.19 32.60 26.63
C LEU A 115 -28.97 33.78 25.66
N PRO A 116 -29.66 33.86 24.51
CA PRO A 116 -29.59 35.04 23.63
C PRO A 116 -30.07 36.35 24.29
N LYS A 117 -30.86 36.28 25.36
CA LYS A 117 -31.33 37.45 26.12
C LYS A 117 -30.31 37.92 27.16
N TRP A 118 -29.24 37.17 27.40
CA TRP A 118 -28.14 37.55 28.30
C TRP A 118 -27.23 38.56 27.59
N THR A 119 -27.05 39.73 28.20
CA THR A 119 -26.28 40.86 27.65
C THR A 119 -25.28 41.42 28.65
N GLY A 120 -24.43 42.35 28.20
CA GLY A 120 -23.37 42.97 29.00
C GLY A 120 -22.01 42.30 28.82
N ASP A 121 -21.00 42.80 29.53
CA ASP A 121 -19.59 42.41 29.34
C ASP A 121 -19.34 40.91 29.55
N ALA A 122 -20.04 40.31 30.52
CA ALA A 122 -19.94 38.87 30.79
C ALA A 122 -20.51 38.02 29.63
N ALA A 123 -21.63 38.44 29.05
CA ALA A 123 -22.21 37.77 27.88
C ALA A 123 -21.31 37.90 26.65
N SER A 124 -20.76 39.09 26.41
CA SER A 124 -19.78 39.34 25.33
C SER A 124 -18.52 38.47 25.50
N ALA A 125 -17.98 38.37 26.73
CA ALA A 125 -16.82 37.54 27.02
C ALA A 125 -17.10 36.03 26.84
N TYR A 126 -18.30 35.58 27.21
CA TYR A 126 -18.74 34.20 26.97
C TYR A 126 -18.83 33.90 25.47
N ASN A 127 -19.53 34.74 24.70
CA ASN A 127 -19.70 34.54 23.26
C ASN A 127 -18.36 34.53 22.52
N ALA A 128 -17.44 35.42 22.89
CA ALA A 128 -16.09 35.43 22.33
C ALA A 128 -15.29 34.13 22.63
N LYS A 129 -15.54 33.47 23.77
CA LYS A 129 -14.92 32.19 24.13
C LYS A 129 -15.60 31.01 23.43
N ALA A 130 -16.93 31.01 23.35
CA ALA A 130 -17.69 30.01 22.61
C ALA A 130 -17.23 29.93 21.15
N LEU A 131 -17.01 31.08 20.49
CA LEU A 131 -16.47 31.12 19.12
C LEU A 131 -15.05 30.55 19.02
N LYS A 132 -14.20 30.75 20.04
CA LYS A 132 -12.86 30.15 20.07
C LYS A 132 -12.92 28.63 20.26
N GLN A 133 -13.84 28.14 21.08
CA GLN A 133 -14.08 26.70 21.27
C GLN A 133 -14.61 26.06 19.99
N LYS A 134 -15.56 26.71 19.30
CA LYS A 134 -16.02 26.25 17.98
C LYS A 134 -14.85 26.13 17.01
N ALA A 135 -14.02 27.17 16.91
CA ALA A 135 -12.86 27.14 16.02
C ALA A 135 -11.86 26.02 16.37
N ALA A 136 -11.70 25.68 17.66
CA ALA A 136 -10.87 24.55 18.10
C ALA A 136 -11.50 23.19 17.76
N VAL A 137 -12.83 23.05 17.87
CA VAL A 137 -13.56 21.87 17.39
C VAL A 137 -13.36 21.69 15.89
N ASP A 138 -13.63 22.74 15.10
CA ASP A 138 -13.54 22.70 13.64
C ASP A 138 -12.12 22.35 13.19
N GLU A 139 -11.11 22.91 13.85
CA GLU A 139 -9.71 22.55 13.61
C GLU A 139 -9.42 21.07 13.91
N SER A 140 -9.98 20.53 15.01
CA SER A 140 -9.80 19.12 15.37
C SER A 140 -10.46 18.17 14.35
N VAL A 141 -11.57 18.58 13.75
CA VAL A 141 -12.21 17.86 12.62
C VAL A 141 -11.27 17.81 11.41
N VAL A 142 -10.67 18.95 11.04
CA VAL A 142 -9.72 19.06 9.92
C VAL A 142 -8.50 18.17 10.16
N LYS A 143 -7.89 18.25 11.35
CA LYS A 143 -6.72 17.41 11.69
C LYS A 143 -7.06 15.92 11.70
N SER A 144 -8.24 15.52 12.17
CA SER A 144 -8.69 14.12 12.18
C SER A 144 -8.89 13.57 10.76
N GLU A 145 -9.48 14.37 9.86
CA GLU A 145 -9.60 14.03 8.44
C GLU A 145 -8.23 13.85 7.80
N PHE A 146 -7.30 14.78 8.08
CA PHE A 146 -5.95 14.71 7.56
C PHE A 146 -5.23 13.40 7.97
N ILE A 147 -5.29 13.04 9.26
CA ILE A 147 -4.66 11.81 9.77
C ILE A 147 -5.26 10.57 9.10
N SER A 148 -6.59 10.53 8.95
CA SER A 148 -7.28 9.46 8.22
C SER A 148 -6.75 9.33 6.78
N GLN A 149 -6.72 10.42 6.02
CA GLN A 149 -6.25 10.42 4.63
C GLN A 149 -4.78 9.99 4.52
N TRP A 150 -3.94 10.43 5.45
CA TRP A 150 -2.53 10.05 5.49
C TRP A 150 -2.36 8.54 5.71
N LEU A 151 -3.03 7.97 6.72
CA LEU A 151 -3.01 6.53 7.00
C LEU A 151 -3.53 5.72 5.81
N PHE A 152 -4.64 6.17 5.20
CA PHE A 152 -5.22 5.51 4.03
C PHE A 152 -4.27 5.56 2.82
N THR A 153 -3.58 6.68 2.60
CA THR A 153 -2.61 6.83 1.50
C THR A 153 -1.43 5.86 1.64
N ILE A 154 -0.89 5.71 2.86
CA ILE A 154 0.17 4.73 3.15
C ILE A 154 -0.34 3.32 2.92
N ALA A 155 -1.54 3.00 3.39
CA ALA A 155 -2.09 1.68 3.21
C ALA A 155 -2.34 1.35 1.73
N LYS A 156 -2.88 2.30 0.96
CA LYS A 156 -3.07 2.16 -0.49
C LYS A 156 -1.74 1.93 -1.21
N ALA A 157 -0.68 2.66 -0.85
CA ALA A 157 0.65 2.47 -1.45
C ALA A 157 1.16 1.03 -1.26
N ASN A 158 0.90 0.42 -0.11
CA ASN A 158 1.25 -0.98 0.16
C ASN A 158 0.38 -1.98 -0.61
N VAL A 159 -0.94 -1.73 -0.73
CA VAL A 159 -1.83 -2.56 -1.57
C VAL A 159 -1.37 -2.53 -3.03
N ASP A 160 -1.07 -1.34 -3.54
CA ASP A 160 -0.59 -1.20 -4.92
C ASP A 160 0.76 -1.90 -5.15
N TYR A 161 1.66 -1.91 -4.15
CA TYR A 161 2.89 -2.72 -4.23
C TYR A 161 2.58 -4.21 -4.40
N ALA A 162 1.69 -4.76 -3.58
CA ALA A 162 1.29 -6.16 -3.69
C ALA A 162 0.68 -6.45 -5.08
N VAL A 163 -0.12 -5.54 -5.61
CA VAL A 163 -0.70 -5.67 -6.96
C VAL A 163 0.38 -5.63 -8.06
N GLU A 164 1.35 -4.72 -7.99
CA GLU A 164 2.45 -4.67 -8.96
C GLU A 164 3.33 -5.92 -8.89
N LEU A 165 3.59 -6.43 -7.68
CA LEU A 165 4.31 -7.68 -7.49
C LEU A 165 3.55 -8.87 -8.10
N ALA A 166 2.23 -8.93 -7.93
CA ALA A 166 1.38 -9.94 -8.55
C ALA A 166 1.45 -9.89 -10.08
N LYS A 167 1.50 -8.69 -10.69
CA LYS A 167 1.67 -8.54 -12.14
C LYS A 167 3.02 -9.05 -12.62
N ILE A 168 4.11 -8.74 -11.89
CA ILE A 168 5.45 -9.22 -12.20
C ILE A 168 5.49 -10.76 -12.20
N VAL A 169 4.96 -11.37 -11.14
CA VAL A 169 4.87 -12.83 -11.01
C VAL A 169 4.03 -13.43 -12.14
N THR A 170 2.88 -12.84 -12.46
CA THR A 170 2.01 -13.31 -13.54
C THR A 170 2.69 -13.24 -14.91
N GLY A 171 3.40 -12.14 -15.21
CA GLY A 171 4.16 -11.98 -16.45
C GLY A 171 5.28 -13.02 -16.57
N MET A 172 6.01 -13.26 -15.48
CA MET A 172 7.04 -14.30 -15.40
C MET A 172 6.47 -15.69 -15.68
N VAL A 173 5.35 -16.04 -15.03
CA VAL A 173 4.65 -17.33 -15.24
C VAL A 173 4.25 -17.50 -16.69
N SER A 174 3.67 -16.46 -17.32
CA SER A 174 3.26 -16.53 -18.72
C SER A 174 4.43 -16.86 -19.64
N LYS A 175 5.60 -16.26 -19.41
CA LYS A 175 6.82 -16.51 -20.19
C LYS A 175 7.42 -17.90 -19.94
N LEU A 176 7.39 -18.37 -18.69
CA LEU A 176 7.82 -19.73 -18.35
C LEU A 176 6.92 -20.80 -18.97
N VAL A 177 5.61 -20.58 -18.99
CA VAL A 177 4.65 -21.46 -19.69
C VAL A 177 4.94 -21.48 -21.19
N GLN A 178 5.20 -20.32 -21.80
CA GLN A 178 5.57 -20.23 -23.21
C GLN A 178 6.87 -21.02 -23.49
N ALA A 179 7.92 -20.78 -22.72
CA ALA A 179 9.20 -21.46 -22.89
C ALA A 179 9.09 -22.98 -22.67
N ALA A 180 8.27 -23.43 -21.73
CA ALA A 180 8.01 -24.87 -21.54
C ALA A 180 7.30 -25.51 -22.73
N GLY A 181 6.41 -24.77 -23.40
CA GLY A 181 5.79 -25.21 -24.66
C GLY A 181 6.79 -25.30 -25.81
N GLU A 182 7.70 -24.32 -25.90
CA GLU A 182 8.76 -24.29 -26.92
C GLU A 182 9.83 -25.37 -26.69
N ALA A 183 10.15 -25.72 -25.44
CA ALA A 183 11.18 -26.72 -25.12
C ALA A 183 10.76 -28.18 -25.44
N GLY A 184 9.53 -28.40 -25.92
CA GLY A 184 9.00 -29.71 -26.30
C GLY A 184 9.73 -30.40 -27.46
N THR A 185 10.53 -29.66 -28.24
CA THR A 185 11.39 -30.25 -29.29
C THR A 185 12.84 -29.78 -29.18
N VAL A 186 13.78 -30.60 -29.66
CA VAL A 186 15.22 -30.27 -29.69
C VAL A 186 15.51 -29.02 -30.51
N VAL A 187 14.77 -28.83 -31.60
CA VAL A 187 14.99 -27.74 -32.55
C VAL A 187 14.54 -26.41 -31.93
N ASP A 188 13.52 -26.45 -31.08
CA ASP A 188 12.93 -25.29 -30.45
C ASP A 188 13.54 -24.97 -29.07
N LEU A 189 14.33 -25.88 -28.49
CA LEU A 189 15.05 -25.66 -27.22
C LEU A 189 15.89 -24.36 -27.18
N PRO A 190 16.65 -23.99 -28.22
CA PRO A 190 17.35 -22.71 -28.22
C PRO A 190 16.41 -21.50 -28.11
N TRP A 191 15.24 -21.58 -28.75
CA TRP A 191 14.21 -20.53 -28.68
C TRP A 191 13.59 -20.46 -27.29
N ALA A 192 13.23 -21.60 -26.70
CA ALA A 192 12.72 -21.68 -25.34
C ALA A 192 13.68 -21.02 -24.33
N VAL A 193 14.99 -21.28 -24.47
CA VAL A 193 16.01 -20.70 -23.60
C VAL A 193 16.20 -19.20 -23.85
N SER A 194 16.04 -18.74 -25.10
CA SER A 194 16.02 -17.30 -25.42
C SER A 194 14.82 -16.61 -24.76
N THR A 195 13.62 -17.20 -24.88
CA THR A 195 12.39 -16.72 -24.23
C THR A 195 12.57 -16.62 -22.71
N LEU A 196 13.26 -17.59 -22.09
CA LEU A 196 13.61 -17.52 -20.68
C LEU A 196 14.55 -16.36 -20.35
N ALA A 197 15.63 -16.19 -21.12
CA ALA A 197 16.59 -15.11 -20.89
C ALA A 197 15.93 -13.72 -21.02
N GLU A 198 15.06 -13.54 -22.02
CA GLU A 198 14.26 -12.32 -22.20
C GLU A 198 13.33 -12.09 -21.00
N SER A 199 12.64 -13.14 -20.53
CA SER A 199 11.74 -13.04 -19.39
C SER A 199 12.43 -12.56 -18.11
N VAL A 200 13.71 -12.91 -17.92
CA VAL A 200 14.51 -12.40 -16.81
C VAL A 200 14.75 -10.91 -16.94
N GLY A 201 15.11 -10.44 -18.14
CA GLY A 201 15.29 -9.02 -18.43
C GLY A 201 14.01 -8.21 -18.15
N ASP A 202 12.87 -8.75 -18.59
CA ASP A 202 11.55 -8.14 -18.36
C ASP A 202 11.20 -8.09 -16.86
N VAL A 203 11.41 -9.19 -16.13
CA VAL A 203 11.15 -9.27 -14.68
C VAL A 203 12.02 -8.31 -13.89
N VAL A 204 13.32 -8.26 -14.19
CA VAL A 204 14.24 -7.32 -13.51
C VAL A 204 13.84 -5.88 -13.80
N SER A 205 13.52 -5.55 -15.06
CA SER A 205 13.08 -4.21 -15.45
C SER A 205 11.76 -3.81 -14.78
N ALA A 206 10.79 -4.72 -14.76
CA ALA A 206 9.50 -4.50 -14.10
C ALA A 206 9.67 -4.34 -12.58
N GLY A 207 10.54 -5.13 -11.95
CA GLY A 207 10.88 -5.02 -10.54
C GLY A 207 11.52 -3.67 -10.18
N ILE A 208 12.48 -3.19 -10.99
CA ILE A 208 13.09 -1.87 -10.81
C ILE A 208 12.04 -0.76 -10.95
N ASN A 209 11.18 -0.83 -11.97
CA ASN A 209 10.13 0.17 -12.19
C ASN A 209 9.10 0.19 -11.05
N ALA A 210 8.74 -0.98 -10.51
CA ALA A 210 7.87 -1.08 -9.34
C ALA A 210 8.53 -0.43 -8.11
N LEU A 211 9.81 -0.74 -7.84
CA LEU A 211 10.56 -0.13 -6.73
C LEU A 211 10.67 1.39 -6.86
N LEU A 212 10.92 1.91 -8.06
CA LEU A 212 10.97 3.36 -8.31
C LEU A 212 9.62 4.02 -8.03
N THR A 213 8.54 3.40 -8.49
CA THR A 213 7.17 3.90 -8.28
C THR A 213 6.81 3.92 -6.79
N ILE A 214 7.18 2.88 -6.04
CA ILE A 214 6.95 2.80 -4.60
C ILE A 214 7.82 3.78 -3.85
N GLY A 215 9.09 3.92 -4.23
CA GLY A 215 10.01 4.90 -3.66
C GLY A 215 9.45 6.31 -3.79
N GLN A 216 8.91 6.67 -4.96
CA GLN A 216 8.25 7.95 -5.17
C GLN A 216 7.05 8.12 -4.23
N ARG A 217 6.16 7.12 -4.15
CA ARG A 217 4.97 7.17 -3.27
C ARG A 217 5.32 7.24 -1.80
N PHE A 218 6.38 6.57 -1.39
CA PHE A 218 6.89 6.64 -0.02
C PHE A 218 7.43 8.04 0.28
N VAL A 219 8.19 8.64 -0.64
CA VAL A 219 8.64 10.04 -0.51
C VAL A 219 7.45 11.00 -0.45
N ASP A 220 6.42 10.79 -1.26
CA ASP A 220 5.20 11.61 -1.22
C ASP A 220 4.49 11.46 0.15
N ALA A 221 4.40 10.23 0.68
CA ALA A 221 3.84 9.96 2.01
C ALA A 221 4.70 10.53 3.16
N LEU A 222 6.03 10.58 3.01
CA LEU A 222 6.95 11.26 3.92
C LEU A 222 6.83 12.79 3.84
N GLY A 223 6.57 13.33 2.65
CA GLY A 223 6.23 14.75 2.47
C GLY A 223 5.03 15.13 3.34
N ASN A 224 4.04 14.24 3.41
CA ASN A 224 2.90 14.41 4.30
C ASN A 224 3.27 14.37 5.80
N ILE A 225 4.39 13.76 6.24
CA ILE A 225 4.83 13.81 7.65
C ILE A 225 5.25 15.23 8.05
N ARG A 226 5.94 15.94 7.16
CA ARG A 226 6.22 17.38 7.40
C ARG A 226 4.92 18.16 7.52
N ASP A 227 3.94 17.82 6.68
CA ASP A 227 2.63 18.47 6.73
C ASP A 227 1.87 18.08 8.01
N ILE A 228 1.99 16.85 8.52
CA ILE A 228 1.54 16.46 9.88
C ILE A 228 2.20 17.33 10.94
N ALA A 229 3.54 17.45 10.91
CA ALA A 229 4.25 18.24 11.90
C ALA A 229 3.82 19.71 11.88
N THR A 230 3.53 20.24 10.68
CA THR A 230 2.98 21.59 10.49
C THR A 230 1.57 21.69 11.05
N GLN A 231 0.71 20.72 10.75
CA GLN A 231 -0.67 20.66 11.24
C GLN A 231 -0.70 20.49 12.76
N VAL A 232 0.10 19.62 13.35
CA VAL A 232 0.16 19.41 14.81
C VAL A 232 0.79 20.63 15.51
N GLY A 233 1.79 21.26 14.90
CA GLY A 233 2.43 22.46 15.43
C GLY A 233 1.61 23.75 15.27
N ASP A 234 0.52 23.73 14.50
CA ASP A 234 -0.37 24.88 14.37
C ASP A 234 -1.25 25.04 15.62
N HIS A 235 -0.82 25.97 16.48
CA HIS A 235 -1.50 26.34 17.72
C HIS A 235 -2.43 27.55 17.56
N SER A 236 -2.73 27.99 16.33
CA SER A 236 -3.56 29.18 16.08
C SER A 236 -4.99 29.05 16.62
N LYS A 237 -5.55 27.83 16.60
CA LYS A 237 -6.87 27.49 17.16
C LYS A 237 -6.82 26.70 18.46
N LEU A 238 -5.65 26.17 18.82
CA LEU A 238 -5.37 25.44 20.06
C LEU A 238 -4.17 26.09 20.78
N PRO A 239 -4.38 27.20 21.51
CA PRO A 239 -3.30 27.97 22.11
C PRO A 239 -2.46 27.10 23.06
N GLY A 240 -1.14 27.04 22.83
CA GLY A 240 -0.23 26.22 23.63
C GLY A 240 -0.46 24.71 23.51
N GLY A 241 -1.13 24.26 22.44
CA GLY A 241 -1.50 22.85 22.23
C GLY A 241 -2.63 22.37 23.16
N ARG A 242 -3.43 23.29 23.71
CA ARG A 242 -4.48 23.00 24.68
C ARG A 242 -5.83 23.54 24.23
N TRP A 243 -6.88 23.00 24.84
CA TRP A 243 -8.23 23.51 24.63
C TRP A 243 -8.36 24.96 25.10
N PRO A 244 -9.07 25.85 24.38
CA PRO A 244 -9.36 27.19 24.86
C PRO A 244 -10.20 27.15 26.16
N GLU A 245 -9.59 27.60 27.26
CA GLU A 245 -10.22 27.58 28.57
C GLU A 245 -11.27 28.69 28.72
N ALA A 246 -12.42 28.33 29.29
CA ALA A 246 -13.52 29.25 29.56
C ALA A 246 -13.25 30.15 30.78
N VAL A 247 -12.33 29.78 31.67
CA VAL A 247 -11.96 30.53 32.88
C VAL A 247 -10.44 30.40 33.07
N ARG A 248 -9.75 31.51 33.38
CA ARG A 248 -8.35 31.42 33.83
C ARG A 248 -8.40 30.98 35.29
N GLY A 249 -7.83 29.81 35.58
CA GLY A 249 -7.51 29.40 36.95
C GLY A 249 -6.43 30.28 37.56
#